data_AF-I0HR83-F1
#
_entry.id   AF-I0HR83-F1
#
_cell.length_a   1.000
_cell.length_b   1.000
_cell.length_c   1.000
_cell.angle_alpha   90.00
_cell.angle_beta   90.00
_cell.angle_gamma   90.00
#
_symmetry.space_group_name_H-M   'P 1'
#
loop_
_entity.id
_entity.type
_entity.pdbx_description
1 polymer ?
#
loop_
_entity_poly.entity_id
_entity_poly.type
_entity_poly.pdbx_seq_one_letter_code
_entity_poly.pdbx_strand_id
1 'polypeptide(L)'
;MSSPVPLTHHEILTLVAPLSRRGRRVDLAASDRVARRLRFKPKEHPAADDAPALHEELELESFDADDHRLTRRTRSADGLEAVLVADGPDVDELVQRLEAVPLQRQFVAGGGWRAALSHRACRSGDGSSSVILTAAQARVCGLDVTMKVSSVSGVNAELQLVPEHGRTLALPDDLLAVMGWPWTCLARGREGWRGALRLKGGGVERSRDAETKFARTLEHLAHTLADTPRRFHETMNRERWRVTLRRAVPLLVSIGLIAGAATVPLVQLSENSIWRMLVFHSPAFLLMLFFCLGEMPRLEIPPVPRLARAGSWEPQAQADSA
;
A
#
# COMPACT_ATOMS: atom_id res chain seq x y z
N MET A 1 -0.33 -32.49 -15.77
CA MET A 1 -0.42 -31.06 -16.13
C MET A 1 0.15 -30.94 -17.54
N SER A 2 -0.69 -30.73 -18.56
CA SER A 2 -0.18 -30.56 -19.93
C SER A 2 0.64 -29.28 -20.00
N SER A 3 1.86 -29.37 -20.51
CA SER A 3 2.65 -28.19 -20.85
C SER A 3 1.91 -27.37 -21.91
N PRO A 4 1.84 -26.03 -21.76
CA PRO A 4 1.18 -25.18 -22.75
C PRO A 4 1.86 -25.31 -24.11
N VAL A 5 1.08 -25.23 -25.18
CA VAL A 5 1.61 -25.26 -26.55
C VAL A 5 2.48 -24.00 -26.76
N PRO A 6 3.77 -24.16 -27.13
CA PRO A 6 4.64 -23.02 -27.37
C PRO A 6 4.11 -22.12 -28.50
N LEU A 7 4.40 -20.82 -28.41
CA LEU A 7 4.02 -19.87 -29.46
C LEU A 7 4.62 -20.27 -30.81
N THR A 8 3.77 -20.44 -31.81
CA THR A 8 4.15 -20.65 -33.21
C THR A 8 4.70 -19.36 -33.83
N HIS A 9 5.41 -19.51 -34.95
CA HIS A 9 5.93 -18.33 -35.67
C HIS A 9 4.82 -17.37 -36.12
N HIS A 10 3.69 -17.92 -36.58
CA HIS A 10 2.55 -17.12 -37.02
C HIS A 10 1.90 -16.34 -35.86
N GLU A 11 1.67 -16.99 -34.71
CA GLU A 11 1.14 -16.32 -33.51
C GLU A 11 2.07 -15.18 -33.06
N ILE A 12 3.39 -15.39 -33.06
CA ILE A 12 4.35 -14.35 -32.68
C ILE A 12 4.23 -13.14 -33.61
N LEU A 13 4.14 -13.35 -34.93
CA LEU A 13 4.00 -12.25 -35.89
C LEU A 13 2.70 -11.46 -35.65
N THR A 14 1.59 -12.15 -35.40
CA THR A 14 0.30 -11.52 -35.09
C THR A 14 0.36 -10.70 -33.80
N LEU A 15 0.89 -11.29 -32.72
CA LEU A 15 0.98 -10.63 -31.41
C LEU A 15 1.94 -9.43 -31.41
N VAL A 16 3.04 -9.50 -32.17
CA VAL A 16 4.05 -8.43 -32.21
C VAL A 16 3.66 -7.30 -33.16
N ALA A 17 2.82 -7.54 -34.16
CA ALA A 17 2.48 -6.55 -35.19
C ALA A 17 1.96 -5.20 -34.62
N PRO A 18 1.01 -5.15 -33.65
CA PRO A 18 0.57 -3.90 -33.02
C PRO A 18 1.70 -3.09 -32.36
N LEU A 19 2.67 -3.78 -31.76
CA LEU A 19 3.80 -3.17 -31.07
C LEU A 19 4.88 -2.69 -32.05
N SER A 20 5.14 -3.47 -33.10
CA SER A 20 6.08 -3.09 -34.17
C SER A 20 5.64 -1.83 -34.90
N ARG A 21 4.32 -1.66 -35.15
CA ARG A 21 3.77 -0.42 -35.74
C ARG A 21 4.05 0.82 -34.90
N ARG A 22 4.23 0.67 -33.59
CA ARG A 22 4.60 1.73 -32.63
C ARG A 22 6.10 1.79 -32.34
N GLY A 23 6.91 1.18 -33.20
CA GLY A 23 8.37 1.20 -33.13
C GLY A 23 8.95 0.39 -31.97
N ARG A 24 8.20 -0.54 -31.37
CA ARG A 24 8.77 -1.53 -30.44
C ARG A 24 9.43 -2.65 -31.25
N ARG A 25 10.58 -3.13 -30.79
CA ARG A 25 11.30 -4.24 -31.44
C ARG A 25 11.31 -5.42 -30.50
N VAL A 26 10.86 -6.59 -30.97
CA VAL A 26 10.92 -7.82 -30.18
C VAL A 26 12.37 -8.22 -29.93
N ASP A 27 12.66 -8.67 -28.72
CA ASP A 27 13.93 -9.27 -28.35
C ASP A 27 13.77 -10.79 -28.30
N LEU A 28 14.07 -11.45 -29.42
CA LEU A 28 13.91 -12.91 -29.54
C LEU A 28 14.79 -13.70 -28.58
N ALA A 29 15.96 -13.16 -28.20
CA ALA A 29 16.87 -13.83 -27.27
C ALA A 29 16.36 -13.77 -25.82
N ALA A 30 15.65 -12.70 -25.47
CA ALA A 30 15.06 -12.51 -24.15
C ALA A 30 13.61 -13.05 -24.05
N SER A 31 13.02 -13.49 -25.17
CA SER A 31 11.68 -14.05 -25.23
C SER A 31 11.68 -15.55 -24.95
N ASP A 32 10.60 -16.06 -24.36
CA ASP A 32 10.41 -17.48 -24.08
C ASP A 32 9.11 -17.95 -24.74
N ARG A 33 9.25 -18.69 -25.84
CA ARG A 33 8.11 -19.21 -26.61
C ARG A 33 7.36 -20.31 -25.86
N VAL A 34 8.05 -21.09 -25.04
CA VAL A 34 7.46 -22.21 -24.28
C VAL A 34 6.63 -21.65 -23.13
N ALA A 35 7.13 -20.62 -22.45
CA ALA A 35 6.38 -19.86 -21.45
C ALA A 35 5.40 -18.83 -22.05
N ARG A 36 5.26 -18.79 -23.39
CA ARG A 36 4.38 -17.88 -24.13
C ARG A 36 4.59 -16.39 -23.77
N ARG A 37 5.85 -16.00 -23.60
CA ARG A 37 6.29 -14.67 -23.15
C ARG A 37 7.21 -14.02 -24.18
N LEU A 38 6.84 -12.83 -24.63
CA LEU A 38 7.59 -12.03 -25.58
C LEU A 38 8.13 -10.77 -24.90
N ARG A 39 9.44 -10.56 -24.97
CA ARG A 39 10.10 -9.36 -24.46
C ARG A 39 10.47 -8.44 -25.60
N PHE A 40 10.46 -7.14 -25.33
CA PHE A 40 10.84 -6.11 -26.28
C PHE A 40 12.15 -5.46 -25.86
N LYS A 41 12.89 -4.93 -26.83
CA LYS A 41 14.11 -4.16 -26.56
C LYS A 41 13.76 -2.97 -25.66
N PRO A 42 14.55 -2.72 -24.60
CA PRO A 42 14.27 -1.65 -23.67
C PRO A 42 14.40 -0.28 -24.35
N LYS A 43 13.72 0.73 -23.81
CA LYS A 43 13.89 2.13 -24.20
C LYS A 43 14.41 2.96 -23.03
N GLU A 44 15.39 3.81 -23.33
CA GLU A 44 15.86 4.84 -22.42
C GLU A 44 15.05 6.11 -22.64
N HIS A 45 14.58 6.71 -21.56
CA HIS A 45 13.94 8.02 -21.56
C HIS A 45 14.85 8.98 -20.78
N PRO A 46 15.32 10.08 -21.42
CA PRO A 46 16.19 11.03 -20.76
C PRO A 46 15.47 11.70 -19.59
N ALA A 47 16.26 12.20 -18.63
CA ALA A 47 15.71 13.05 -17.58
C ALA A 47 15.07 14.31 -18.19
N ALA A 48 13.98 14.75 -17.59
CA ALA A 48 13.33 16.03 -17.84
C ALA A 48 13.37 16.86 -16.55
N ASP A 49 13.05 18.15 -16.61
CA ASP A 49 13.21 19.09 -15.49
C ASP A 49 12.61 18.56 -14.16
N ASP A 50 11.46 17.88 -14.22
CA ASP A 50 10.77 17.32 -13.05
C ASP A 50 10.76 15.77 -12.99
N ALA A 51 11.46 15.08 -13.88
CA ALA A 51 11.42 13.62 -13.98
C ALA A 51 12.82 12.99 -14.15
N PRO A 52 13.14 11.91 -13.42
CA PRO A 52 14.42 11.22 -13.60
C PRO A 52 14.54 10.62 -15.00
N ALA A 53 15.76 10.25 -15.38
CA ALA A 53 15.95 9.32 -16.48
C ALA A 53 15.28 7.98 -16.13
N LEU A 54 14.58 7.39 -17.11
CA LEU A 54 13.80 6.17 -16.93
C LEU A 54 14.23 5.10 -17.92
N HIS A 55 14.40 3.89 -17.41
CA HIS A 55 14.59 2.69 -18.20
C HIS A 55 13.24 1.96 -18.33
N GLU A 56 12.74 1.80 -19.55
CA GLU A 56 11.46 1.16 -19.85
C GLU A 56 11.68 -0.23 -20.45
N GLU A 57 11.14 -1.26 -19.80
CA GLU A 57 11.02 -2.63 -20.30
C GLU A 57 9.56 -2.95 -20.61
N LEU A 58 9.31 -3.68 -21.70
CA LEU A 58 7.97 -4.10 -22.10
C LEU A 58 7.94 -5.61 -22.32
N GLU A 59 6.89 -6.25 -21.81
CA GLU A 59 6.70 -7.70 -21.84
C GLU A 59 5.25 -8.03 -22.18
N LEU A 60 5.03 -8.93 -23.13
CA LEU A 60 3.73 -9.46 -23.52
C LEU A 60 3.67 -10.95 -23.15
N GLU A 61 2.68 -11.32 -22.37
CA GLU A 61 2.37 -12.72 -22.02
C GLU A 61 1.05 -13.11 -22.68
N SER A 62 0.99 -14.28 -23.34
CA SER A 62 -0.25 -14.86 -23.88
C SER A 62 -0.58 -16.13 -23.11
N PHE A 63 -1.67 -16.11 -22.36
CA PHE A 63 -2.16 -17.27 -21.61
C PHE A 63 -3.01 -18.18 -22.50
N ASP A 64 -3.80 -17.58 -23.39
CA ASP A 64 -4.60 -18.25 -24.42
C ASP A 64 -4.71 -17.34 -25.66
N ALA A 65 -5.52 -17.73 -26.64
CA ALA A 65 -5.81 -16.99 -27.86
C ALA A 65 -6.42 -15.60 -27.59
N ASP A 66 -7.29 -15.49 -26.58
CA ASP A 66 -8.01 -14.26 -26.21
C ASP A 66 -7.67 -13.76 -24.79
N ASP A 67 -6.57 -14.24 -24.22
CA ASP A 67 -6.09 -13.80 -22.90
C ASP A 67 -4.63 -13.40 -22.97
N HIS A 68 -4.41 -12.09 -22.96
CA HIS A 68 -3.09 -11.48 -23.04
C HIS A 68 -2.88 -10.49 -21.92
N ARG A 69 -1.64 -10.41 -21.45
CA ARG A 69 -1.17 -9.42 -20.49
C ARG A 69 0.00 -8.65 -21.07
N LEU A 70 -0.14 -7.34 -21.15
CA LEU A 70 0.94 -6.43 -21.50
C LEU A 70 1.42 -5.71 -20.23
N THR A 71 2.71 -5.85 -19.94
CA THR A 71 3.36 -5.29 -18.75
C THR A 71 4.46 -4.32 -19.17
N ARG A 72 4.35 -3.06 -18.75
CA ARG A 72 5.40 -2.06 -18.83
C ARG A 72 6.06 -1.89 -17.46
N ARG A 73 7.34 -2.22 -17.34
CA ARG A 73 8.16 -1.96 -16.14
C ARG A 73 9.03 -0.75 -16.42
N THR A 74 9.01 0.20 -15.51
CA THR A 74 9.80 1.43 -15.62
C THR A 74 10.63 1.56 -14.36
N ARG A 75 11.94 1.74 -14.52
CA ARG A 75 12.88 1.94 -13.40
C ARG A 75 13.54 3.30 -13.52
N SER A 76 13.66 4.01 -12.41
CA SER A 76 14.50 5.21 -12.34
C SER A 76 15.90 4.87 -11.84
N ALA A 77 16.85 5.78 -12.08
CA ALA A 77 18.25 5.61 -11.67
C ALA A 77 18.44 5.47 -10.15
N ASP A 78 17.48 5.96 -9.35
CA ASP A 78 17.45 5.80 -7.89
C ASP A 78 16.95 4.40 -7.44
N GLY A 79 16.60 3.51 -8.38
CA GLY A 79 16.18 2.14 -8.11
C GLY A 79 14.69 1.98 -7.81
N LEU A 80 13.88 3.05 -7.88
CA LEU A 80 12.43 2.92 -7.77
C LEU A 80 11.86 2.26 -9.03
N GLU A 81 10.94 1.31 -8.84
CA GLU A 81 10.28 0.59 -9.94
C GLU A 81 8.76 0.84 -9.95
N ALA A 82 8.24 1.19 -11.13
CA ALA A 82 6.82 1.28 -11.40
C ALA A 82 6.41 0.23 -12.44
N VAL A 83 5.31 -0.48 -12.16
CA VAL A 83 4.75 -1.50 -13.07
C VAL A 83 3.36 -1.08 -13.52
N LEU A 84 3.15 -1.02 -14.83
CA LEU A 84 1.83 -0.84 -15.44
C LEU A 84 1.42 -2.11 -16.17
N VAL A 85 0.25 -2.64 -15.82
CA VAL A 85 -0.30 -3.87 -16.41
C VAL A 85 -1.63 -3.58 -17.10
N ALA A 86 -1.85 -4.14 -18.28
CA ALA A 86 -3.17 -4.26 -18.89
C ALA A 86 -3.42 -5.72 -19.30
N ASP A 87 -4.65 -6.17 -19.12
CA ASP A 87 -5.12 -7.50 -19.52
C ASP A 87 -6.27 -7.37 -20.52
N GLY A 88 -6.40 -8.34 -21.42
CA GLY A 88 -7.50 -8.41 -22.39
C GLY A 88 -7.15 -9.21 -23.64
N PRO A 89 -8.13 -9.35 -24.56
CA PRO A 89 -8.00 -10.18 -25.76
C PRO A 89 -7.24 -9.50 -26.91
N ASP A 90 -7.40 -8.18 -27.08
CA ASP A 90 -6.82 -7.46 -28.21
C ASP A 90 -5.52 -6.75 -27.81
N VAL A 91 -4.40 -7.22 -28.34
CA VAL A 91 -3.07 -6.63 -28.10
C VAL A 91 -2.99 -5.17 -28.54
N ASP A 92 -3.62 -4.77 -29.65
CA ASP A 92 -3.58 -3.36 -30.09
C ASP A 92 -4.26 -2.45 -29.07
N GLU A 93 -5.40 -2.89 -28.54
CA GLU A 93 -6.09 -2.19 -27.47
C GLU A 93 -5.25 -2.12 -26.18
N LEU A 94 -4.58 -3.21 -25.79
CA LEU A 94 -3.68 -3.21 -24.63
C LEU A 94 -2.57 -2.18 -24.78
N VAL A 95 -1.99 -2.07 -25.97
CA VAL A 95 -0.94 -1.10 -26.24
C VAL A 95 -1.47 0.32 -26.15
N GLN A 96 -2.64 0.60 -26.76
CA GLN A 96 -3.30 1.91 -26.64
C GLN A 96 -3.55 2.29 -25.18
N ARG A 97 -4.04 1.34 -24.36
CA ARG A 97 -4.28 1.56 -22.93
C ARG A 97 -3.01 1.89 -22.16
N LEU A 98 -1.89 1.23 -22.45
CA LEU A 98 -0.60 1.52 -21.81
C LEU A 98 -0.03 2.87 -22.25
N GLU A 99 -0.12 3.20 -23.53
CA GLU A 99 0.37 4.48 -24.07
C GLU A 99 -0.43 5.68 -23.57
N ALA A 100 -1.73 5.50 -23.29
CA ALA A 100 -2.58 6.52 -22.68
C ALA A 100 -2.17 6.90 -21.25
N VAL A 101 -1.31 6.12 -20.60
CA VAL A 101 -0.75 6.42 -19.27
C VAL A 101 0.66 6.99 -19.44
N PRO A 102 0.89 8.30 -19.24
CA PRO A 102 2.23 8.89 -19.33
C PRO A 102 3.19 8.27 -18.32
N LEU A 103 4.46 8.10 -18.69
CA LEU A 103 5.49 7.57 -17.79
C LEU A 103 5.63 8.42 -16.53
N GLN A 104 5.53 9.74 -16.67
CA GLN A 104 5.63 10.71 -15.58
C GLN A 104 4.50 10.54 -14.56
N ARG A 105 3.34 9.99 -14.94
CA ARG A 105 2.26 9.69 -13.97
C ARG A 105 2.65 8.60 -12.98
N GLN A 106 3.59 7.74 -13.37
CA GLN A 106 4.06 6.63 -12.53
C GLN A 106 5.17 7.06 -11.56
N PHE A 107 5.72 8.27 -11.69
CA PHE A 107 6.77 8.78 -10.82
C PHE A 107 6.36 10.13 -10.26
N VAL A 108 6.21 10.19 -8.94
CA VAL A 108 5.80 11.41 -8.23
C VAL A 108 6.85 11.76 -7.19
N ALA A 109 7.01 13.06 -6.92
CA ALA A 109 8.00 13.56 -5.96
C ALA A 109 7.40 14.69 -5.13
N GLY A 110 7.97 14.90 -3.95
CA GLY A 110 7.66 16.01 -3.07
C GLY A 110 8.87 16.41 -2.23
N GLY A 111 8.66 17.29 -1.24
CA GLY A 111 9.75 17.76 -0.39
C GLY A 111 10.41 16.64 0.41
N GLY A 112 11.58 16.17 -0.04
CA GLY A 112 12.37 15.14 0.64
C GLY A 112 11.96 13.69 0.37
N TRP A 113 11.08 13.44 -0.61
CA TRP A 113 10.66 12.09 -0.97
C TRP A 113 10.40 11.93 -2.47
N ARG A 114 10.54 10.69 -2.96
CA ARG A 114 10.23 10.28 -4.34
C ARG A 114 9.49 8.94 -4.30
N ALA A 115 8.56 8.74 -5.22
CA ALA A 115 7.77 7.52 -5.28
C ALA A 115 7.50 7.05 -6.72
N ALA A 116 7.48 5.74 -6.88
CA ALA A 116 7.01 5.02 -8.05
C ALA A 116 5.64 4.39 -7.75
N LEU A 117 4.70 4.58 -8.65
CA LEU A 117 3.33 4.11 -8.56
C LEU A 117 3.09 3.02 -9.61
N SER A 118 2.62 1.87 -9.13
CA SER A 118 2.27 0.73 -9.97
C SER A 118 0.77 0.65 -10.13
N HIS A 119 0.32 0.47 -11.37
CA HIS A 119 -1.08 0.55 -11.75
C HIS A 119 -1.50 -0.64 -12.60
N ARG A 120 -2.80 -0.88 -12.62
CA ARG A 120 -3.48 -1.68 -13.63
C ARG A 120 -4.32 -0.76 -14.50
N ALA A 121 -4.11 -0.79 -15.81
CA ALA A 121 -4.94 -0.11 -16.79
C ALA A 121 -6.15 -1.00 -17.13
N CYS A 122 -7.30 -0.60 -16.62
CA CYS A 122 -8.57 -1.29 -16.80
C CYS A 122 -9.44 -0.52 -17.80
N ARG A 123 -10.19 -1.27 -18.61
CA ARG A 123 -11.29 -0.71 -19.37
C ARG A 123 -12.47 -0.47 -18.42
N SER A 124 -13.00 0.73 -18.44
CA SER A 124 -14.24 1.08 -17.73
C SER A 124 -15.45 0.65 -18.57
N GLY A 125 -16.61 0.47 -17.93
CA GLY A 125 -17.84 0.02 -18.58
C GLY A 125 -18.36 0.98 -19.66
N ASP A 126 -17.96 2.24 -19.61
CA ASP A 126 -18.22 3.27 -20.63
C ASP A 126 -17.21 3.26 -21.79
N GLY A 127 -16.30 2.29 -21.81
CA GLY A 127 -15.23 2.18 -22.80
C GLY A 127 -14.03 3.09 -22.55
N SER A 128 -14.05 3.94 -21.52
CA SER A 128 -12.91 4.77 -21.16
C SER A 128 -11.80 3.95 -20.50
N SER A 129 -10.55 4.41 -20.64
CA SER A 129 -9.41 3.80 -19.94
C SER A 129 -9.29 4.39 -18.55
N SER A 130 -9.26 3.52 -17.54
CA SER A 130 -9.07 3.87 -16.14
C SER A 130 -7.81 3.21 -15.58
N VAL A 131 -7.20 3.82 -14.57
CA VAL A 131 -6.03 3.25 -13.89
C VAL A 131 -6.34 3.01 -12.43
N ILE A 132 -5.95 1.83 -11.95
CA ILE A 132 -6.15 1.37 -10.58
C ILE A 132 -4.79 1.14 -9.95
N LEU A 133 -4.47 1.85 -8.87
CA LEU A 133 -3.24 1.67 -8.11
C LEU A 133 -3.23 0.27 -7.47
N THR A 134 -2.16 -0.47 -7.69
CA THR A 134 -1.96 -1.82 -7.15
C THR A 134 -0.84 -1.86 -6.12
N ALA A 135 0.19 -1.03 -6.30
CA ALA A 135 1.28 -0.88 -5.36
C ALA A 135 1.96 0.48 -5.52
N ALA A 136 2.73 0.87 -4.50
CA ALA A 136 3.64 2.00 -4.58
C ALA A 136 4.94 1.68 -3.86
N GLN A 137 6.03 2.25 -4.34
CA GLN A 137 7.35 2.22 -3.71
C GLN A 137 7.82 3.66 -3.56
N ALA A 138 8.46 4.00 -2.46
CA ALA A 138 8.95 5.35 -2.23
C ALA A 138 10.20 5.33 -1.39
N ARG A 139 10.98 6.40 -1.51
CA ARG A 139 12.14 6.68 -0.67
C ARG A 139 11.95 8.00 0.05
N VAL A 140 12.16 7.99 1.35
CA VAL A 140 12.04 9.18 2.21
C VAL A 140 13.02 9.11 3.36
N CYS A 141 13.92 10.09 3.48
CA CYS A 141 14.85 10.23 4.62
C CYS A 141 15.63 8.94 5.02
N GLY A 142 16.00 8.08 4.06
CA GLY A 142 16.69 6.82 4.35
C GLY A 142 15.76 5.65 4.69
N LEU A 143 14.47 5.77 4.41
CA LEU A 143 13.48 4.69 4.49
C LEU A 143 12.97 4.36 3.09
N ASP A 144 12.96 3.07 2.78
CA ASP A 144 12.16 2.51 1.70
C ASP A 144 10.74 2.23 2.23
N VAL A 145 9.75 2.88 1.63
CA VAL A 145 8.34 2.75 1.99
C VAL A 145 7.61 2.07 0.85
N THR A 146 6.96 0.95 1.13
CA THR A 146 6.13 0.26 0.16
C THR A 146 4.68 0.24 0.60
N MET A 147 3.78 0.33 -0.37
CA MET A 147 2.35 0.18 -0.18
C MET A 147 1.83 -0.89 -1.13
N LYS A 148 1.02 -1.83 -0.63
CA LYS A 148 0.27 -2.79 -1.45
C LYS A 148 -1.21 -2.51 -1.32
N VAL A 149 -1.90 -2.38 -2.45
CA VAL A 149 -3.32 -2.06 -2.52
C VAL A 149 -4.08 -3.27 -3.02
N SER A 150 -4.91 -3.85 -2.15
CA SER A 150 -5.86 -4.88 -2.56
C SER A 150 -6.97 -4.28 -3.42
N SER A 151 -7.35 -5.01 -4.48
CA SER A 151 -8.52 -4.71 -5.32
C SER A 151 -9.85 -5.00 -4.61
N VAL A 152 -9.83 -5.74 -3.49
CA VAL A 152 -11.01 -6.09 -2.72
C VAL A 152 -11.45 -4.90 -1.86
N SER A 153 -12.71 -4.49 -2.03
CA SER A 153 -13.32 -3.44 -1.22
C SER A 153 -13.32 -3.81 0.27
N GLY A 154 -13.11 -2.83 1.14
CA GLY A 154 -13.07 -3.03 2.59
C GLY A 154 -11.76 -3.59 3.15
N VAL A 155 -10.87 -4.15 2.32
CA VAL A 155 -9.53 -4.56 2.75
C VAL A 155 -8.65 -3.32 2.91
N ASN A 156 -7.75 -3.27 3.90
CA ASN A 156 -6.80 -2.17 4.05
C ASN A 156 -5.65 -2.29 3.04
N ALA A 157 -5.03 -1.18 2.67
CA ALA A 157 -3.72 -1.23 2.04
C ALA A 157 -2.65 -1.55 3.09
N GLU A 158 -1.69 -2.40 2.75
CA GLU A 158 -0.56 -2.73 3.60
C GLU A 158 0.55 -1.70 3.37
N LEU A 159 1.11 -1.16 4.45
CA LEU A 159 2.27 -0.28 4.43
C LEU A 159 3.45 -0.99 5.08
N GLN A 160 4.61 -0.94 4.44
CA GLN A 160 5.86 -1.45 5.00
C GLN A 160 6.93 -0.38 4.91
N LEU A 161 7.61 -0.13 6.01
CA LEU A 161 8.72 0.81 6.14
C LEU A 161 9.97 0.02 6.47
N VAL A 162 10.99 0.11 5.63
CA VAL A 162 12.26 -0.60 5.78
C VAL A 162 13.38 0.45 5.80
N PRO A 163 14.30 0.43 6.77
CA PRO A 163 15.46 1.31 6.71
C PRO A 163 16.35 0.90 5.53
N GLU A 164 16.90 1.88 4.82
CA GLU A 164 17.88 1.64 3.78
C GLU A 164 19.08 0.84 4.33
N HIS A 165 19.75 0.11 3.44
CA HIS A 165 20.83 -0.78 3.83
C HIS A 165 21.91 -0.05 4.65
N GLY A 166 22.27 -0.61 5.80
CA GLY A 166 23.24 -0.01 6.72
C GLY A 166 22.68 1.07 7.66
N ARG A 167 21.42 1.47 7.52
CA ARG A 167 20.74 2.35 8.49
C ARG A 167 19.97 1.54 9.52
N THR A 168 19.97 2.03 10.75
CA THR A 168 19.11 1.53 11.81
C THR A 168 18.29 2.69 12.34
N LEU A 169 16.96 2.52 12.41
CA LEU A 169 16.05 3.53 12.91
C LEU A 169 15.23 2.99 14.07
N ALA A 170 14.85 3.85 15.00
CA ALA A 170 13.95 3.55 16.10
C ALA A 170 12.66 4.37 15.94
N LEU A 171 11.72 3.83 15.15
CA LEU A 171 10.43 4.48 14.91
C LEU A 171 9.40 4.10 15.99
N PRO A 172 8.62 5.06 16.50
CA PRO A 172 7.55 4.79 17.44
C PRO A 172 6.35 4.15 16.73
N ASP A 173 5.64 3.27 17.44
CA ASP A 173 4.48 2.55 16.90
C ASP A 173 3.37 3.49 16.39
N ASP A 174 3.22 4.66 17.01
CA ASP A 174 2.18 5.62 16.65
C ASP A 174 2.60 6.63 15.58
N LEU A 175 3.79 6.49 14.98
CA LEU A 175 4.36 7.43 14.00
C LEU A 175 3.37 7.82 12.89
N LEU A 176 2.64 6.85 12.33
CA LEU A 176 1.64 7.10 11.30
C LEU A 176 0.24 7.30 11.89
N ALA A 177 -0.07 6.62 12.99
CA ALA A 177 -1.38 6.62 13.63
C ALA A 177 -1.84 8.02 14.07
N VAL A 178 -0.89 8.92 14.39
CA VAL A 178 -1.16 10.32 14.75
C VAL A 178 -1.78 11.13 13.60
N MET A 179 -1.64 10.72 12.34
CA MET A 179 -2.27 11.39 11.20
C MET A 179 -3.79 11.20 11.16
N GLY A 180 -4.33 10.25 11.95
CA GLY A 180 -5.77 10.12 12.17
C GLY A 180 -6.29 8.69 12.00
N TRP A 181 -7.61 8.59 11.79
CA TRP A 181 -8.31 7.30 11.70
C TRP A 181 -7.84 6.35 10.58
N PRO A 182 -7.51 6.84 9.37
CA PRO A 182 -7.10 5.96 8.28
C PRO A 182 -5.78 5.23 8.53
N TRP A 183 -4.89 5.80 9.35
CA TRP A 183 -3.57 5.24 9.61
C TRP A 183 -3.55 4.45 10.91
N THR A 184 -2.95 3.26 10.83
CA THR A 184 -2.87 2.33 11.96
C THR A 184 -1.50 2.42 12.62
N CYS A 185 -1.35 1.80 13.80
CA CYS A 185 -0.06 1.76 14.46
C CYS A 185 0.89 0.83 13.70
N LEU A 186 2.14 1.24 13.62
CA LEU A 186 3.23 0.42 13.13
C LEU A 186 3.50 -0.72 14.12
N ALA A 187 3.62 -1.93 13.58
CA ALA A 187 4.11 -3.10 14.28
C ALA A 187 5.54 -3.38 13.80
N ARG A 188 6.50 -3.43 14.73
CA ARG A 188 7.88 -3.79 14.41
C ARG A 188 7.97 -5.27 14.03
N GLY A 189 8.53 -5.55 12.87
CA GLY A 189 8.89 -6.87 12.37
C GLY A 189 10.40 -7.07 12.33
N ARG A 190 10.85 -8.11 11.61
CA ARG A 190 12.27 -8.43 11.45
C ARG A 190 13.01 -7.43 10.56
N GLU A 191 12.39 -7.06 9.44
CA GLU A 191 13.01 -6.23 8.40
C GLU A 191 12.66 -4.75 8.51
N GLY A 192 11.71 -4.38 9.38
CA GLY A 192 11.22 -3.01 9.48
C GLY A 192 9.88 -2.94 10.19
N TRP A 193 9.04 -1.98 9.81
CA TRP A 193 7.74 -1.74 10.41
C TRP A 193 6.62 -2.02 9.41
N ARG A 194 5.52 -2.58 9.89
CA ARG A 194 4.30 -2.80 9.10
C ARG A 194 3.14 -2.04 9.69
N GLY A 195 2.41 -1.35 8.85
CA GLY A 195 1.16 -0.67 9.17
C GLY A 195 0.10 -0.98 8.13
N ALA A 196 -1.08 -0.42 8.33
CA ALA A 196 -2.18 -0.51 7.40
C ALA A 196 -2.81 0.87 7.19
N LEU A 197 -3.37 1.04 6.00
CA LEU A 197 -4.03 2.24 5.56
C LEU A 197 -5.46 1.92 5.13
N ARG A 198 -6.43 2.46 5.87
CA ARG A 198 -7.85 2.31 5.55
C ARG A 198 -8.18 3.15 4.33
N LEU A 199 -8.68 2.50 3.28
CA LEU A 199 -9.04 3.14 2.02
C LEU A 199 -10.56 3.18 1.86
N LYS A 200 -11.06 4.22 1.19
CA LYS A 200 -12.48 4.46 0.93
C LYS A 200 -12.82 4.13 -0.52
N GLY A 201 -14.10 3.79 -0.78
CA GLY A 201 -14.62 3.54 -2.12
C GLY A 201 -14.12 2.24 -2.74
N GLY A 202 -14.43 2.07 -4.03
CA GLY A 202 -13.99 0.95 -4.88
C GLY A 202 -13.31 1.44 -6.15
N GLY A 203 -12.61 0.55 -6.86
CA GLY A 203 -12.01 0.84 -8.15
C GLY A 203 -11.20 2.14 -8.18
N VAL A 204 -11.57 3.06 -9.07
CA VAL A 204 -10.84 4.32 -9.32
C VAL A 204 -10.88 5.27 -8.11
N GLU A 205 -12.00 5.35 -7.39
CA GLU A 205 -12.10 6.21 -6.20
C GLU A 205 -11.12 5.75 -5.11
N ARG A 206 -11.06 4.44 -4.92
CA ARG A 206 -10.13 3.81 -3.99
C ARG A 206 -8.67 4.03 -4.39
N SER A 207 -8.38 3.97 -5.68
CA SER A 207 -7.06 4.31 -6.22
C SER A 207 -6.67 5.75 -5.88
N ARG A 208 -7.56 6.72 -6.10
CA ARG A 208 -7.31 8.15 -5.81
C ARG A 208 -7.12 8.40 -4.32
N ASP A 209 -7.93 7.76 -3.48
CA ASP A 209 -7.81 7.85 -2.02
C ASP A 209 -6.48 7.24 -1.53
N ALA A 210 -6.04 6.13 -2.13
CA ALA A 210 -4.76 5.51 -1.85
C ALA A 210 -3.58 6.41 -2.25
N GLU A 211 -3.58 6.96 -3.47
CA GLU A 211 -2.55 7.89 -3.94
C GLU A 211 -2.45 9.12 -3.03
N THR A 212 -3.59 9.73 -2.69
CA THR A 212 -3.65 10.93 -1.83
C THR A 212 -3.11 10.65 -0.43
N LYS A 213 -3.54 9.55 0.19
CA LYS A 213 -3.09 9.18 1.54
C LYS A 213 -1.65 8.72 1.56
N PHE A 214 -1.17 8.08 0.50
CA PHE A 214 0.23 7.69 0.37
C PHE A 214 1.13 8.92 0.27
N ALA A 215 0.80 9.90 -0.58
CA ALA A 215 1.52 11.17 -0.66
C ALA A 215 1.57 11.86 0.71
N ARG A 216 0.44 11.97 1.42
CA ARG A 216 0.41 12.50 2.80
C ARG A 216 1.29 11.74 3.79
N THR A 217 1.36 10.41 3.64
CA THR A 217 2.23 9.57 4.47
C THR A 217 3.70 9.93 4.24
N LEU A 218 4.10 10.10 2.97
CA LEU A 218 5.47 10.46 2.61
C LEU A 218 5.82 11.88 3.04
N GLU A 219 4.92 12.85 2.88
CA GLU A 219 5.09 14.22 3.37
C GLU A 219 5.27 14.25 4.90
N HIS A 220 4.45 13.51 5.64
CA HIS A 220 4.56 13.41 7.10
C HIS A 220 5.87 12.77 7.52
N LEU A 221 6.31 11.69 6.84
CA LEU A 221 7.58 11.04 7.11
C LEU A 221 8.76 11.98 6.81
N ALA A 222 8.74 12.67 5.67
CA ALA A 222 9.80 13.60 5.28
C ALA A 222 9.93 14.74 6.31
N HIS A 223 8.80 15.31 6.72
CA HIS A 223 8.77 16.37 7.72
C HIS A 223 9.22 15.88 9.11
N THR A 224 8.73 14.72 9.54
CA THR A 224 8.99 14.19 10.89
C THR A 224 10.43 13.71 11.05
N LEU A 225 10.97 13.04 10.04
CA LEU A 225 12.32 12.46 10.08
C LEU A 225 13.42 13.47 9.79
N ALA A 226 13.08 14.62 9.20
CA ALA A 226 14.00 15.75 9.08
C ALA A 226 14.32 16.40 10.44
N ASP A 227 13.48 16.19 11.46
CA ASP A 227 13.68 16.71 12.81
C ASP A 227 14.08 15.59 13.79
N THR A 228 14.22 15.92 15.07
CA THR A 228 14.56 14.99 16.15
C THR A 228 13.33 14.24 16.67
N PRO A 229 13.50 13.03 17.22
CA PRO A 229 12.41 12.30 17.88
C PRO A 229 11.73 13.14 18.97
N ARG A 230 12.51 13.90 19.74
CA ARG A 230 11.99 14.76 20.82
C ARG A 230 10.95 15.76 20.30
N ARG A 231 11.23 16.45 19.20
CA ARG A 231 10.29 17.46 18.65
C ARG A 231 9.00 16.81 18.16
N PHE A 232 9.06 15.63 17.56
CA PHE A 232 7.86 14.85 17.23
C PHE A 232 7.02 14.57 18.48
N HIS A 233 7.65 14.14 19.56
CA HIS A 233 6.96 13.82 20.81
C HIS A 233 6.31 15.04 21.45
N GLU A 234 6.96 16.20 21.40
CA GLU A 234 6.44 17.47 21.91
C GLU A 234 5.28 17.99 21.05
N THR A 235 5.46 18.01 19.73
CA THR A 235 4.48 18.59 18.78
C THR A 235 3.23 17.72 18.64
N MET A 236 3.40 16.39 18.59
CA MET A 236 2.30 15.45 18.36
C MET A 236 1.69 14.89 19.66
N ASN A 237 2.07 15.38 20.83
CA ASN A 237 1.66 14.82 22.13
C ASN A 237 0.14 14.58 22.23
N ARG A 238 -0.67 15.56 21.82
CA ARG A 238 -2.14 15.45 21.82
C ARG A 238 -2.65 14.32 20.93
N GLU A 239 -2.11 14.19 19.72
CA GLU A 239 -2.52 13.15 18.78
C GLU A 239 -2.09 11.77 19.25
N ARG A 240 -0.91 11.65 19.87
CA ARG A 240 -0.45 10.41 20.48
C ARG A 240 -1.39 9.94 21.59
N TRP A 241 -1.83 10.85 22.46
CA TRP A 241 -2.86 10.54 23.46
C TRP A 241 -4.19 10.09 22.85
N ARG A 242 -4.61 10.69 21.73
CA ARG A 242 -5.80 10.22 20.99
C ARG A 242 -5.59 8.81 20.43
N VAL A 243 -4.40 8.48 19.95
CA VAL A 243 -4.07 7.12 19.51
C VAL A 243 -4.16 6.13 20.67
N THR A 244 -3.59 6.47 21.84
CA THR A 244 -3.69 5.65 23.06
C THR A 244 -5.15 5.45 23.48
N LEU A 245 -5.95 6.51 23.52
CA LEU A 245 -7.38 6.43 23.85
C LEU A 245 -8.14 5.55 22.86
N ARG A 246 -7.90 5.71 21.56
CA ARG A 246 -8.50 4.88 20.51
C ARG A 246 -8.15 3.41 20.68
N ARG A 247 -6.90 3.08 21.02
CA ARG A 247 -6.45 1.70 21.26
C ARG A 247 -7.06 1.10 22.54
N ALA A 248 -7.39 1.93 23.53
CA ALA A 248 -8.02 1.47 24.76
C ALA A 248 -9.51 1.10 24.59
N VAL A 249 -10.18 1.56 23.51
CA VAL A 249 -11.63 1.36 23.31
C VAL A 249 -12.05 -0.11 23.41
N PRO A 250 -11.44 -1.08 22.70
CA PRO A 250 -11.87 -2.47 22.78
C PRO A 250 -11.72 -3.06 24.18
N LEU A 251 -10.62 -2.74 24.87
CA LEU A 251 -10.38 -3.15 26.25
C LEU A 251 -11.44 -2.56 27.20
N LEU A 252 -11.72 -1.26 27.08
CA LEU A 252 -12.74 -0.58 27.89
C LEU A 252 -14.14 -1.13 27.63
N VAL A 253 -14.47 -1.45 26.38
CA VAL A 253 -15.73 -2.13 26.03
C VAL A 253 -15.79 -3.51 26.71
N SER A 254 -14.73 -4.32 26.62
CA SER A 254 -14.67 -5.62 27.32
C SER A 254 -14.85 -5.48 28.83
N ILE A 255 -14.14 -4.54 29.47
CA ILE A 255 -14.28 -4.27 30.92
C ILE A 255 -15.70 -3.82 31.25
N GLY A 256 -16.28 -2.91 30.45
CA GLY A 256 -17.64 -2.41 30.65
C GLY A 256 -18.69 -3.52 30.55
N LEU A 257 -18.49 -4.49 29.66
CA LEU A 257 -19.39 -5.65 29.54
C LEU A 257 -19.28 -6.61 30.71
N ILE A 258 -18.07 -6.88 31.19
CA ILE A 258 -17.84 -7.72 32.36
C ILE A 258 -18.48 -7.06 33.60
N ALA A 259 -18.23 -5.77 33.79
CA ALA A 259 -18.83 -5.00 34.88
C ALA A 259 -20.36 -4.95 34.76
N GLY A 260 -20.87 -4.70 33.55
CA GLY A 260 -22.31 -4.70 33.26
C GLY A 260 -22.95 -6.03 33.63
N ALA A 261 -22.40 -7.15 33.17
CA ALA A 261 -22.87 -8.49 33.50
C ALA A 261 -22.86 -8.75 35.03
N ALA A 262 -21.81 -8.33 35.73
CA ALA A 262 -21.71 -8.47 37.19
C ALA A 262 -22.75 -7.63 37.95
N THR A 263 -23.23 -6.51 37.38
CA THR A 263 -24.28 -5.69 37.99
C THR A 263 -25.70 -6.20 37.74
N VAL A 264 -25.92 -7.07 36.74
CA VAL A 264 -27.27 -7.59 36.40
C VAL A 264 -27.99 -8.25 37.59
N PRO A 265 -27.35 -9.09 38.44
CA PRO A 265 -28.02 -9.69 39.59
C PRO A 265 -28.41 -8.67 40.68
N LEU A 266 -27.71 -7.53 40.72
CA LEU A 266 -27.92 -6.48 41.72
C LEU A 266 -29.06 -5.53 41.32
N VAL A 267 -29.36 -5.44 40.03
CA VAL A 267 -30.42 -4.58 39.50
C VAL A 267 -31.60 -5.49 39.13
N GLN A 268 -32.66 -5.49 39.94
CA GLN A 268 -33.92 -6.18 39.63
C GLN A 268 -34.60 -5.52 38.41
N LEU A 269 -34.09 -5.83 37.21
CA LEU A 269 -34.61 -5.35 35.95
C LEU A 269 -35.96 -6.03 35.69
N SER A 270 -37.02 -5.23 35.53
CA SER A 270 -38.34 -5.74 35.17
C SER A 270 -38.29 -6.55 33.86
N GLU A 271 -39.14 -7.57 33.75
CA GLU A 271 -39.12 -8.52 32.63
C GLU A 271 -39.34 -7.87 31.26
N ASN A 272 -40.04 -6.73 31.22
CA ASN A 272 -40.33 -5.94 30.02
C ASN A 272 -39.33 -4.80 29.76
N SER A 273 -38.19 -4.77 30.47
CA SER A 273 -37.22 -3.70 30.34
C SER A 273 -36.40 -3.83 29.04
N ILE A 274 -36.39 -2.76 28.24
CA ILE A 274 -35.52 -2.61 27.06
C ILE A 274 -34.05 -2.87 27.41
N TRP A 275 -33.63 -2.52 28.63
CA TRP A 275 -32.28 -2.76 29.13
C TRP A 275 -31.96 -4.24 29.31
N ARG A 276 -32.93 -5.05 29.76
CA ARG A 276 -32.77 -6.51 29.88
C ARG A 276 -32.59 -7.13 28.49
N MET A 277 -33.39 -6.71 27.50
CA MET A 277 -33.26 -7.15 26.11
C MET A 277 -31.88 -6.75 25.51
N LEU A 278 -31.42 -5.53 25.74
CA LEU A 278 -30.09 -5.06 25.29
C LEU A 278 -28.94 -5.84 25.92
N VAL A 279 -29.01 -6.15 27.22
CA VAL A 279 -27.99 -6.96 27.91
C VAL A 279 -27.95 -8.38 27.34
N PHE A 280 -29.12 -9.02 27.14
CA PHE A 280 -29.20 -10.37 26.57
C PHE A 280 -28.70 -10.46 25.12
N HIS A 281 -28.93 -9.42 24.31
CA HIS A 281 -28.45 -9.38 22.92
C HIS A 281 -27.08 -8.71 22.74
N SER A 282 -26.50 -8.16 23.82
CA SER A 282 -25.19 -7.51 23.78
C SER A 282 -24.09 -8.40 23.19
N PRO A 283 -24.00 -9.72 23.48
CA PRO A 283 -22.96 -10.56 22.89
C PRO A 283 -23.05 -10.61 21.35
N ALA A 284 -24.26 -10.67 20.80
CA ALA A 284 -24.48 -10.70 19.36
C ALA A 284 -24.12 -9.35 18.70
N PHE A 285 -24.52 -8.23 19.31
CA PHE A 285 -24.18 -6.90 18.80
C PHE A 285 -22.67 -6.61 18.86
N LEU A 286 -21.98 -7.10 19.88
CA LEU A 286 -20.54 -6.96 20.00
C LEU A 286 -19.79 -7.79 18.97
N LEU A 287 -20.22 -9.03 18.74
CA LEU A 287 -19.66 -9.84 17.67
C LEU A 287 -19.86 -9.16 16.31
N MET A 288 -21.06 -8.61 16.05
CA MET A 288 -21.33 -7.84 14.85
C MET A 288 -20.40 -6.61 14.72
N LEU A 289 -20.27 -5.81 15.79
CA LEU A 289 -19.36 -4.65 15.82
C LEU A 289 -17.90 -5.06 15.61
N PHE A 290 -17.48 -6.18 16.19
CA PHE A 290 -16.14 -6.74 16.05
C PHE A 290 -15.83 -7.13 14.61
N PHE A 291 -16.77 -7.76 13.91
CA PHE A 291 -16.61 -8.08 12.48
C PHE A 291 -16.66 -6.85 11.58
N CYS A 292 -17.35 -5.79 11.99
CA CYS A 292 -17.32 -4.50 11.28
C CYS A 292 -15.98 -3.76 11.45
N LEU A 293 -15.19 -4.07 12.48
CA LEU A 293 -13.84 -3.53 12.66
C LEU A 293 -12.88 -4.31 11.75
N GLY A 294 -12.40 -3.68 10.68
CA GLY A 294 -11.49 -4.29 9.69
C GLY A 294 -10.08 -4.66 10.20
N GLU A 295 -9.86 -4.66 11.51
CA GLU A 295 -8.64 -5.11 12.19
C GLU A 295 -9.04 -5.83 13.47
N MET A 296 -8.40 -6.98 13.78
CA MET A 296 -8.61 -7.64 15.06
C MET A 296 -8.22 -6.68 16.19
N PRO A 297 -9.16 -6.31 17.09
CA PRO A 297 -8.85 -5.44 18.20
C PRO A 297 -7.84 -6.13 19.11
N ARG A 298 -6.71 -5.46 19.34
CA ARG A 298 -5.71 -5.91 20.29
C ARG A 298 -6.20 -5.55 21.69
N LEU A 299 -6.54 -6.57 22.48
CA LEU A 299 -6.85 -6.42 23.90
C LEU A 299 -5.54 -6.30 24.69
N GLU A 300 -4.84 -5.20 24.48
CA GLU A 300 -3.61 -4.85 25.20
C GLU A 300 -3.80 -3.51 25.91
N ILE A 301 -3.16 -3.34 27.07
CA ILE A 301 -3.09 -2.03 27.71
C ILE A 301 -2.14 -1.19 26.85
N PRO A 302 -2.63 -0.14 26.16
CA PRO A 302 -1.78 0.61 25.26
C PRO A 302 -0.68 1.32 26.05
N PRO A 303 0.56 1.34 25.55
CA PRO A 303 1.64 2.04 26.24
C PRO A 303 1.34 3.54 26.30
N VAL A 304 1.62 4.14 27.46
CA VAL A 304 1.53 5.58 27.65
C VAL A 304 2.56 6.26 26.74
N PRO A 305 2.20 7.34 26.02
CA PRO A 305 3.15 8.04 25.15
C PRO A 305 4.24 8.70 26.00
N ARG A 306 5.40 8.03 26.10
CA ARG A 306 6.58 8.55 26.82
C ARG A 306 7.37 9.46 25.90
N LEU A 307 7.93 10.54 26.43
CA LEU A 307 8.85 11.43 25.74
C LEU A 307 10.13 10.67 25.36
N ALA A 308 10.46 10.63 24.07
CA ALA A 308 11.78 10.20 23.63
C ALA A 308 12.80 11.27 24.00
N ARG A 309 13.83 10.87 24.76
CA ARG A 309 14.97 11.74 25.09
C ARG A 309 16.10 11.65 24.06
N ALA A 310 15.97 10.78 23.07
CA ALA A 310 16.97 10.60 22.03
C ALA A 310 17.08 11.84 21.14
N GLY A 311 18.33 12.26 20.88
CA GLY A 311 18.64 13.34 19.95
C GLY A 311 18.53 12.95 18.47
N SER A 312 18.49 11.65 18.17
CA SER A 312 18.46 11.09 16.81
C SER A 312 17.47 9.93 16.68
N TRP A 313 16.94 9.73 15.48
CA TRP A 313 16.14 8.55 15.12
C TRP A 313 16.98 7.27 15.03
N GLU A 314 18.28 7.41 14.82
CA GLU A 314 19.22 6.29 14.89
C GLU A 314 19.44 5.92 16.36
N PRO A 315 19.35 4.62 16.72
CA PRO A 315 19.71 4.18 18.05
C PRO A 315 21.16 4.59 18.31
N GLN A 316 21.39 5.40 19.35
CA GLN A 316 22.75 5.57 19.85
C GLN A 316 23.21 4.20 20.31
N ALA A 317 24.26 3.67 19.66
CA ALA A 317 24.98 2.53 20.21
C ALA A 317 25.33 2.91 21.65
N GLN A 318 24.81 2.14 22.59
CA GLN A 318 25.21 2.25 23.99
C GLN A 318 26.73 2.09 23.95
N ALA A 319 27.47 3.17 24.25
CA ALA A 319 28.90 3.06 24.42
C ALA A 319 29.09 2.10 25.58
N ASP A 320 29.42 0.84 25.27
CA ASP A 320 29.79 -0.18 26.23
C ASP A 320 30.86 0.45 27.12
N SER A 321 30.44 0.74 28.35
CA SER A 321 31.32 1.27 29.37
C SER A 321 32.23 0.12 29.78
N ALA A 322 33.54 0.36 29.60
CA ALA A 322 34.64 -0.45 30.08
C ALA A 322 34.55 -0.80 31.58
#